data_AF-A0A4S2R383-F1
#
_entry.id   AF-A0A4S2R383-F1
#
_cell.length_a   1.000
_cell.length_b   1.000
_cell.length_c   1.000
_cell.angle_alpha   90.00
_cell.angle_beta   90.00
_cell.angle_gamma   90.00
#
_symmetry.space_group_name_H-M   'P 1'
#
loop_
_entity.id
_entity.type
_entity.pdbx_description
1 polymer ?
#
loop_
_entity_poly.entity_id
_entity_poly.type
_entity_poly.pdbx_seq_one_letter_code
_entity_poly.pdbx_strand_id
1 'polypeptide(L)'
;MSAYGFAHLRSRRNHSDIMEYLERIQATLDPFAGRFVIHGAPAEVVEGTWPGSMVLIEFPSLAEARAWYDSPAYRAILRLRTDHVEGDLLLIEGVGPNYDPAERARTLRTEAERAGQSGM
;
A
#
# COMPACT_ATOMS: atom_id res chain seq x y z
N MET A 1 2.64 -4.06 14.81
CA MET A 1 1.38 -3.52 14.26
C MET A 1 1.39 -3.87 12.79
N SER A 2 0.29 -4.37 12.21
CA SER A 2 0.26 -4.72 10.79
C SER A 2 0.71 -3.52 9.94
N ALA A 3 1.32 -3.80 8.81
CA ALA A 3 1.64 -2.82 7.80
C ALA A 3 1.03 -3.23 6.46
N TYR A 4 0.92 -2.26 5.56
CA TYR A 4 0.24 -2.45 4.29
C TYR A 4 1.09 -1.94 3.14
N GLY A 5 1.17 -2.77 2.09
CA GLY A 5 1.50 -2.33 0.74
C GLY A 5 0.23 -1.90 0.04
N PHE A 6 0.02 -0.60 -0.11
CA PHE A 6 -1.13 -0.03 -0.80
C PHE A 6 -0.69 0.44 -2.19
N ALA A 7 -1.31 -0.10 -3.23
CA ALA A 7 -1.06 0.31 -4.61
C ALA A 7 -2.33 0.89 -5.24
N HIS A 8 -2.24 2.11 -5.78
CA HIS A 8 -3.26 2.71 -6.62
C HIS A 8 -2.79 2.68 -8.08
N LEU A 9 -3.41 1.82 -8.88
CA LEU A 9 -3.03 1.55 -10.27
C LEU A 9 -4.00 2.26 -11.22
N ARG A 10 -3.54 3.32 -11.89
CA ARG A 10 -4.38 4.22 -12.71
C ARG A 10 -4.55 3.74 -14.15
N SER A 11 -3.49 3.23 -14.76
CA SER A 11 -3.49 2.77 -16.15
C SER A 11 -2.83 1.40 -16.23
N ARG A 12 -3.45 0.47 -16.95
CA ARG A 12 -2.93 -0.87 -17.22
C ARG A 12 -3.03 -1.16 -18.71
N ARG A 13 -1.90 -1.41 -19.35
CA ARG A 13 -1.89 -1.98 -20.70
C ARG A 13 -2.08 -3.50 -20.60
N ASN A 14 -2.78 -4.12 -21.55
CA ASN A 14 -2.81 -5.58 -21.62
C ASN A 14 -1.45 -6.06 -22.16
N HIS A 15 -0.69 -6.81 -21.36
CA HIS A 15 0.66 -7.26 -21.71
C HIS A 15 0.98 -8.58 -21.00
N SER A 16 1.71 -9.48 -21.67
CA SER A 16 2.11 -10.79 -21.15
C SER A 16 2.91 -10.68 -19.85
N ASP A 17 3.78 -9.68 -19.74
CA ASP A 17 4.63 -9.45 -18.56
C ASP A 17 3.80 -9.25 -17.29
N ILE A 18 2.60 -8.66 -17.41
CA ILE A 18 1.73 -8.52 -16.23
C ILE A 18 1.19 -9.88 -15.80
N MET A 19 0.92 -10.79 -16.72
CA MET A 19 0.49 -12.16 -16.37
C MET A 19 1.63 -12.91 -15.70
N GLU A 20 2.85 -12.81 -16.25
CA GLU A 20 4.04 -13.39 -15.63
C GLU A 20 4.30 -12.80 -14.23
N TYR A 21 4.12 -11.50 -14.05
CA TYR A 21 4.20 -10.86 -12.74
C TYR A 21 3.18 -11.49 -11.75
N LEU A 22 1.93 -11.64 -12.18
CA LEU A 22 0.86 -12.20 -11.34
C LEU A 22 1.10 -13.67 -10.98
N GLU A 23 1.72 -14.44 -11.86
CA GLU A 23 2.10 -15.84 -11.60
C GLU A 23 3.23 -15.95 -10.56
N ARG A 24 4.12 -14.96 -10.49
CA ARG A 24 5.34 -15.00 -9.68
C ARG A 24 5.24 -14.27 -8.35
N ILE A 25 4.37 -13.26 -8.25
CA ILE A 25 4.35 -12.32 -7.12
C ILE A 25 4.14 -12.99 -5.76
N GLN A 26 3.25 -13.99 -5.67
CA GLN A 26 2.93 -14.63 -4.40
C GLN A 26 4.15 -15.33 -3.79
N ALA A 27 4.94 -16.03 -4.59
CA ALA A 27 6.15 -16.70 -4.13
C ALA A 27 7.20 -15.72 -3.55
N THR A 28 7.17 -14.45 -3.97
CA THR A 28 8.04 -13.41 -3.39
C THR A 28 7.54 -12.91 -2.04
N LEU A 29 6.22 -12.98 -1.79
CA LEU A 29 5.56 -12.49 -0.59
C LEU A 29 5.60 -13.51 0.56
N ASP A 30 5.49 -14.80 0.25
CA ASP A 30 5.39 -15.88 1.23
C ASP A 30 6.48 -15.84 2.32
N PRO A 31 7.77 -15.58 2.02
CA PRO A 31 8.82 -15.52 3.05
C PRO A 31 8.66 -14.37 4.06
N PHE A 32 7.88 -13.36 3.71
CA PHE A 32 7.64 -12.15 4.52
C PHE A 32 6.24 -12.13 5.12
N ALA A 33 5.51 -13.25 5.04
CA ALA A 33 4.11 -13.37 5.43
C ALA A 33 3.19 -12.32 4.77
N GLY A 34 3.56 -11.86 3.56
CA GLY A 34 2.78 -10.91 2.79
C GLY A 34 1.53 -11.58 2.19
N ARG A 35 0.36 -10.94 2.36
CA ARG A 35 -0.92 -11.51 1.91
C ARG A 35 -1.75 -10.47 1.17
N PHE A 36 -2.27 -10.82 0.00
CA PHE A 36 -3.27 -9.99 -0.66
C PHE A 36 -4.56 -9.92 0.17
N VAL A 37 -5.00 -8.70 0.45
CA VAL A 37 -6.29 -8.38 1.09
C VAL A 37 -7.26 -7.87 0.02
N ILE A 38 -6.77 -7.05 -0.91
CA ILE A 38 -7.53 -6.53 -2.05
C ILE A 38 -6.67 -6.70 -3.31
N HIS A 39 -7.26 -7.17 -4.40
CA HIS A 39 -6.58 -7.29 -5.68
C HIS A 39 -7.50 -6.96 -6.86
N GLY A 40 -7.72 -5.66 -7.10
CA GLY A 40 -8.47 -5.18 -8.26
C GLY A 40 -9.98 -4.99 -8.04
N ALA A 41 -10.70 -4.88 -9.15
CA ALA A 41 -12.11 -4.49 -9.26
C ALA A 41 -13.08 -5.68 -9.04
N PRO A 42 -14.40 -5.44 -8.84
CA PRO A 42 -15.08 -4.14 -8.83
C PRO A 42 -15.10 -3.46 -7.45
N ALA A 43 -14.93 -2.14 -7.45
CA ALA A 43 -15.19 -1.29 -6.29
C ALA A 43 -16.50 -0.52 -6.52
N GLU A 44 -17.36 -0.45 -5.51
CA GLU A 44 -18.49 0.47 -5.49
C GLU A 44 -17.98 1.83 -4.98
N VAL A 45 -18.06 2.85 -5.84
CA VAL A 45 -17.66 4.21 -5.47
C VAL A 45 -18.85 4.91 -4.82
N VAL A 46 -18.88 4.95 -3.50
CA VAL A 46 -19.97 5.56 -2.72
C VAL A 46 -19.85 7.09 -2.67
N GLU A 47 -18.62 7.62 -2.64
CA GLU A 47 -18.34 9.07 -2.64
C GLU A 47 -17.15 9.41 -3.56
N GLY A 48 -17.25 10.51 -4.30
CA GLY A 48 -16.15 11.03 -5.14
C GLY A 48 -15.97 10.29 -6.47
N THR A 49 -14.71 10.12 -6.90
CA THR A 49 -14.36 9.42 -8.14
C THR A 49 -13.10 8.61 -7.92
N TRP A 50 -13.12 7.34 -8.34
CA TRP A 50 -12.00 6.42 -8.20
C TRP A 50 -11.48 5.94 -9.56
N PRO A 51 -10.41 6.54 -10.10
CA PRO A 51 -9.82 6.07 -11.35
C PRO A 51 -9.00 4.79 -11.11
N GLY A 52 -9.12 3.80 -12.00
CA GLY A 52 -8.26 2.61 -12.00
C GLY A 52 -8.65 1.57 -10.94
N SER A 53 -7.64 0.94 -10.32
CA SER A 53 -7.81 -0.21 -9.42
C SER A 53 -6.89 -0.12 -8.20
N MET A 54 -7.22 -0.88 -7.16
CA MET A 54 -6.47 -0.92 -5.90
C MET A 54 -5.92 -2.31 -5.62
N VAL A 55 -4.72 -2.38 -5.07
CA VAL A 55 -4.15 -3.57 -4.46
C VAL A 55 -3.76 -3.25 -3.03
N LEU A 56 -4.14 -4.12 -2.09
CA LEU A 56 -3.75 -4.03 -0.69
C LEU A 56 -3.11 -5.34 -0.29
N ILE A 57 -1.89 -5.27 0.24
CA ILE A 57 -1.14 -6.40 0.77
C ILE A 57 -0.88 -6.15 2.25
N GLU A 58 -1.26 -7.07 3.13
CA GLU A 58 -0.96 -7.02 4.55
C GLU A 58 0.36 -7.72 4.88
N PHE A 59 1.11 -7.13 5.81
CA PHE A 59 2.34 -7.66 6.39
C PHE A 59 2.27 -7.59 7.92
N PRO A 60 3.02 -8.44 8.65
CA PRO A 60 3.09 -8.39 10.12
C PRO A 60 3.63 -7.07 10.69
N SER A 61 4.57 -6.42 9.97
CA SER A 61 5.05 -5.08 10.27
C SER A 61 5.65 -4.38 9.06
N LEU A 62 5.98 -3.09 9.21
CA LEU A 62 6.60 -2.28 8.17
C LEU A 62 8.00 -2.78 7.81
N ALA A 63 8.69 -3.44 8.75
CA ALA A 63 10.00 -4.02 8.49
C ALA A 63 9.90 -5.18 7.49
N GLU A 64 8.93 -6.11 7.65
CA GLU A 64 8.70 -7.19 6.69
C GLU A 64 8.26 -6.65 5.33
N ALA A 65 7.38 -5.64 5.32
CA ALA A 65 6.94 -5.02 4.07
C ALA A 65 8.12 -4.40 3.29
N ARG A 66 9.03 -3.70 3.98
CA ARG A 66 10.26 -3.14 3.38
C ARG A 66 11.21 -4.25 2.93
N ALA A 67 11.44 -5.25 3.78
CA ALA A 67 12.32 -6.36 3.45
C ALA A 67 11.83 -7.14 2.22
N TRP A 68 10.51 -7.32 2.07
CA TRP A 68 9.91 -7.87 0.87
C TRP A 68 10.19 -7.00 -0.35
N TYR A 69 9.91 -5.68 -0.26
CA TYR A 69 10.08 -4.77 -1.38
C TYR A 69 11.54 -4.67 -1.86
N ASP A 70 12.48 -4.75 -0.93
CA ASP A 70 13.93 -4.72 -1.20
C ASP A 70 14.50 -6.12 -1.54
N SER A 71 13.69 -7.18 -1.44
CA SER A 71 14.15 -8.55 -1.67
C SER A 71 14.60 -8.76 -3.13
N PRO A 72 15.70 -9.51 -3.37
CA PRO A 72 16.14 -9.81 -4.74
C PRO A 72 15.06 -10.48 -5.58
N ALA A 73 14.25 -11.35 -4.97
CA ALA A 73 13.17 -12.06 -5.65
C ALA A 73 12.08 -11.11 -6.17
N TYR A 74 11.61 -10.17 -5.34
CA TYR A 74 10.62 -9.19 -5.79
C TYR A 74 11.21 -8.17 -6.76
N ARG A 75 12.43 -7.68 -6.48
CA ARG A 75 13.14 -6.74 -7.38
C ARG A 75 13.35 -7.30 -8.78
N ALA A 76 13.54 -8.61 -8.91
CA ALA A 76 13.69 -9.28 -10.21
C ALA A 76 12.40 -9.27 -11.07
N ILE A 77 11.21 -9.17 -10.45
CA ILE A 77 9.93 -9.16 -11.17
C ILE A 77 9.27 -7.78 -11.23
N LEU A 78 9.78 -6.80 -10.48
CA LEU A 78 9.15 -5.48 -10.35
C LEU A 78 8.86 -4.81 -11.71
N ARG A 79 9.81 -4.89 -12.65
CA ARG A 79 9.70 -4.23 -13.96
C ARG A 79 8.58 -4.79 -14.83
N LEU A 80 8.28 -6.09 -14.69
CA LEU A 80 7.17 -6.73 -15.40
C LEU A 80 5.83 -6.04 -15.13
N ARG A 81 5.68 -5.42 -13.95
CA ARG A 81 4.53 -4.57 -13.62
C ARG A 81 4.79 -3.09 -13.94
N THR A 82 5.88 -2.51 -13.44
CA THR A 82 6.05 -1.04 -13.46
C THR A 82 6.21 -0.47 -14.86
N ASP A 83 6.67 -1.25 -15.83
CA ASP A 83 6.85 -0.80 -17.21
C ASP A 83 5.50 -0.76 -17.98
N HIS A 84 4.45 -1.40 -17.43
CA HIS A 84 3.14 -1.55 -18.08
C HIS A 84 1.95 -1.02 -17.26
N VAL A 85 2.19 -0.64 -16.01
CA VAL A 85 1.17 -0.14 -15.08
C VAL A 85 1.63 1.14 -14.40
N GLU A 86 0.90 2.23 -14.64
CA GLU A 86 1.11 3.49 -13.95
C GLU A 86 0.36 3.52 -12.62
N GLY A 87 1.02 3.95 -11.57
CA GLY A 87 0.40 4.02 -10.25
C GLY A 87 1.40 4.38 -9.16
N ASP A 88 0.86 4.54 -7.96
CA ASP A 88 1.64 4.76 -6.74
C ASP A 88 1.60 3.50 -5.89
N LEU A 89 2.71 3.24 -5.19
CA LEU A 89 2.79 2.23 -4.15
C LEU A 89 3.37 2.87 -2.90
N LEU A 90 2.72 2.66 -1.77
CA LEU A 90 3.19 3.09 -0.46
C LEU A 90 3.22 1.92 0.51
N LEU A 91 4.26 1.90 1.34
CA LEU A 91 4.35 1.04 2.51
C LEU A 91 3.99 1.89 3.72
N ILE A 92 2.93 1.50 4.42
CA ILE A 92 2.37 2.29 5.52
C ILE A 92 2.03 1.42 6.72
N GLU A 93 2.20 1.95 7.92
CA GLU A 93 1.72 1.26 9.12
C GLU A 93 0.20 1.33 9.20
N GLY A 94 -0.40 0.22 9.65
CA GLY A 94 -1.77 0.19 10.08
C GLY A 94 -1.98 0.93 11.39
N VAL A 95 -3.21 0.85 11.90
CA VAL A 95 -3.53 1.25 13.27
C VAL A 95 -3.82 0.00 14.11
N GLY A 96 -3.63 0.10 15.42
CA GLY A 96 -3.97 -0.98 16.34
C GLY A 96 -5.48 -1.15 16.54
N PRO A 97 -5.93 -2.28 17.12
CA PRO A 97 -7.36 -2.55 17.37
C PRO A 97 -8.03 -1.54 18.32
N ASN A 98 -7.24 -0.79 19.09
CA ASN A 98 -7.71 0.21 20.05
C ASN A 98 -7.56 1.65 19.51
N TYR A 99 -7.44 1.83 18.19
CA TYR A 99 -7.32 3.16 17.59
C TYR A 99 -8.59 4.00 17.84
N ASP A 100 -8.42 5.17 18.47
CA ASP A 100 -9.48 6.15 18.70
C ASP A 100 -9.28 7.40 17.81
N PRO A 101 -10.14 7.62 16.80
CA PRO A 101 -10.11 8.83 15.98
C PRO A 101 -10.27 10.13 16.80
N ALA A 102 -11.01 10.09 17.93
CA ALA A 102 -11.19 11.27 18.78
C ALA A 102 -9.89 11.63 19.51
N GLU A 103 -9.10 10.63 19.93
CA GLU A 103 -7.76 10.85 20.46
C GLU A 103 -6.83 11.45 19.41
N ARG A 104 -6.84 10.90 18.19
CA ARG A 104 -6.06 11.46 17.08
C ARG A 104 -6.39 12.93 16.84
N ALA A 105 -7.67 13.28 16.87
CA ALA A 105 -8.11 14.67 16.71
C ALA A 105 -7.62 15.59 17.86
N ARG A 106 -7.61 15.10 19.11
CA ARG A 106 -7.05 15.85 20.26
C ARG A 106 -5.56 16.13 20.06
N THR A 107 -4.79 15.13 19.62
CA THR A 107 -3.35 15.30 19.32
C THR A 107 -3.11 16.33 18.22
N LEU A 108 -3.84 16.26 17.10
CA LEU A 108 -3.67 17.19 15.98
C LEU A 108 -3.97 18.65 16.36
N ARG A 109 -4.99 18.89 17.17
CA ARG A 109 -5.29 20.27 17.66
C ARG A 109 -4.16 20.80 18.52
N THR A 110 -3.63 19.97 19.42
CA THR A 110 -2.50 20.34 20.30
C THR A 110 -1.25 20.68 19.49
N GLU A 111 -0.96 19.91 18.43
CA GLU A 111 0.17 20.18 17.52
C GLU A 111 -0.01 21.50 16.76
N ALA A 112 -1.21 21.77 16.24
CA ALA A 112 -1.52 23.00 15.52
C ALA A 112 -1.38 24.25 16.42
N GLU A 113 -1.85 24.18 17.67
CA GLU A 113 -1.71 25.26 18.66
C GLU A 113 -0.24 25.55 18.97
N ARG A 114 0.59 24.51 19.14
CA ARG A 114 2.05 24.66 19.38
C ARG A 114 2.77 25.25 18.17
N ALA A 115 2.41 24.85 16.96
CA ALA A 115 2.98 25.40 15.73
C ALA A 115 2.64 26.88 15.57
N GLY A 116 1.40 27.28 15.92
CA GLY A 116 0.98 28.68 15.90
C GLY A 116 1.67 29.56 16.97
N GLN A 117 2.00 28.99 18.13
CA GLN A 117 2.71 29.71 19.20
C GLN A 117 4.23 29.84 18.96
N SER A 118 4.82 28.97 18.15
CA SER A 118 6.26 29.01 17.82
C SER A 118 6.60 29.97 16.65
N GLY A 119 5.58 30.50 15.98
CA GLY A 119 5.69 31.44 14.87
C GLY A 119 5.39 32.90 15.23
N MET A 120 5.22 33.22 16.52
CA MET A 120 5.01 34.56 17.07
C MET A 120 6.13 34.90 18.04
#